data_AF-A0A2R4KS95-F1
#
_entry.id   AF-A0A2R4KS95-F1
#
_cell.length_a   1.000
_cell.length_b   1.000
_cell.length_c   1.000
_cell.angle_alpha   90.00
_cell.angle_beta   90.00
_cell.angle_gamma   90.00
#
_symmetry.space_group_name_H-M   'P 1'
#
loop_
_entity.id
_entity.type
_entity.pdbx_description
1 polymer ?
#
loop_
_entity_poly.entity_id
_entity_poly.type
_entity_poly.pdbx_seq_one_letter_code
_entity_poly.pdbx_strand_id
1 'polypeptide(L)'
;MYMELTTVDEWTRRKRSSTEKCTREMNEPSCCLYSLQVNFERAGWDFIIAPKLYDAQMCSGECRLHHVSTFLIILVLNFRYHDEDEYFEANA
;
A
#
# COMPACT_ATOMS: atom_id res chain seq x y z
N MET A 1 21.65 24.04 42.67
CA MET A 1 22.38 24.03 41.39
C MET A 1 21.65 23.05 40.48
N TYR A 2 21.15 23.52 39.33
CA TYR A 2 20.53 22.65 38.32
C TYR A 2 21.28 22.84 37.01
N MET A 3 21.26 21.80 36.18
CA MET A 3 21.81 21.81 34.84
C MET A 3 20.64 21.76 33.87
N GLU A 4 20.65 22.65 32.88
CA GLU A 4 19.69 22.67 31.79
C GLU A 4 20.37 22.16 30.52
N LEU A 5 19.68 21.30 29.78
CA LEU A 5 20.15 20.68 28.55
C LEU A 5 19.22 21.08 27.42
N THR A 6 19.79 21.64 26.36
CA THR A 6 19.07 21.96 25.12
C THR A 6 19.60 21.08 24.00
N THR A 7 18.77 20.22 23.43
CA THR A 7 19.13 19.40 22.27
C THR A 7 18.70 20.10 20.99
N VAL A 8 19.56 20.08 19.97
CA VAL A 8 19.22 20.51 18.62
C VAL A 8 18.89 19.25 17.83
N ASP A 9 17.65 19.12 17.36
CA ASP A 9 17.25 17.95 16.59
C ASP A 9 17.56 18.19 15.11
N GLU A 10 18.57 17.48 14.59
CA GLU A 10 18.90 17.53 13.16
C GLU A 10 18.08 16.49 12.41
N TRP A 11 17.12 16.96 11.61
CA TRP A 11 16.32 16.07 10.76
C TRP A 11 17.18 15.51 9.62
N THR A 12 17.80 14.36 9.86
CA THR A 12 18.54 13.62 8.83
C THR A 12 17.60 12.77 8.00
N ARG A 13 17.62 12.96 6.68
CA ARG A 13 16.83 12.13 5.76
C ARG A 13 17.38 10.71 5.76
N ARG A 14 16.66 9.77 6.36
CA ARG A 14 16.97 8.34 6.22
C ARG A 14 16.54 7.85 4.84
N LYS A 15 17.43 7.10 4.18
CA LYS A 15 17.07 6.37 2.94
C LYS A 15 16.05 5.29 3.32
N ARG A 16 14.91 5.26 2.63
CA ARG A 16 13.95 4.16 2.77
C ARG A 16 14.62 2.89 2.25
N SER A 17 14.60 1.80 3.01
CA SER A 17 14.99 0.49 2.49
C SER A 17 14.03 0.10 1.37
N SER A 18 14.51 -0.58 0.33
CA SER A 18 13.62 -1.11 -0.70
C SER A 18 12.69 -2.14 -0.07
N THR A 19 11.40 -1.93 -0.16
CA THR A 19 10.39 -2.95 0.14
C THR A 19 10.60 -4.14 -0.79
N GLU A 20 10.56 -5.36 -0.26
CA GLU A 20 10.63 -6.57 -1.08
C GLU A 20 9.43 -6.63 -2.03
N LYS A 21 9.67 -7.06 -3.28
CA LYS A 21 8.61 -7.23 -4.28
C LYS A 21 8.14 -8.68 -4.23
N CYS A 22 6.84 -8.91 -4.09
CA CYS A 22 6.27 -10.24 -4.18
C CYS A 22 6.09 -10.68 -5.63
N THR A 23 6.24 -11.97 -5.88
CA THR A 23 5.82 -12.60 -7.14
C THR A 23 4.42 -13.19 -6.99
N ARG A 24 3.68 -13.29 -8.10
CA ARG A 24 2.32 -13.86 -8.08
C ARG A 24 2.29 -15.33 -7.63
N GLU A 25 3.40 -16.04 -7.78
CA GLU A 25 3.53 -17.45 -7.37
C GLU A 25 3.59 -17.62 -5.85
N MET A 26 3.97 -16.58 -5.10
CA MET A 26 4.08 -16.64 -3.65
C MET A 26 2.70 -16.68 -2.96
N ASN A 27 1.62 -16.29 -3.65
CA ASN A 27 0.25 -16.21 -3.11
C ASN A 27 0.23 -15.65 -1.67
N GLU A 28 0.97 -14.56 -1.46
CA GLU A 28 1.11 -13.96 -0.13
C GLU A 28 -0.24 -13.34 0.28
N PRO A 29 -0.87 -13.81 1.38
CA PRO A 29 -2.17 -13.28 1.82
C PRO A 29 -2.06 -11.85 2.37
N SER A 30 -0.87 -11.42 2.79
CA SER A 30 -0.62 -10.08 3.32
C SER A 30 -0.37 -9.04 2.23
N CYS A 31 -0.64 -7.76 2.54
CA CYS A 31 -0.44 -6.65 1.61
C CYS A 31 1.01 -6.57 1.13
N CYS A 32 1.22 -6.72 -0.18
CA CYS A 32 2.53 -6.72 -0.81
C CYS A 32 2.55 -5.96 -2.14
N LEU A 33 3.74 -5.56 -2.58
CA LEU A 33 3.99 -4.89 -3.85
C LEU A 33 4.28 -5.90 -4.96
N TYR A 34 3.45 -5.90 -6.00
CA TYR A 34 3.57 -6.77 -7.17
C TYR A 34 3.98 -5.96 -8.41
N SER A 35 4.71 -6.58 -9.35
CA SER A 35 5.00 -5.95 -10.65
C SER A 35 3.76 -5.99 -11.54
N LEU A 36 3.45 -4.85 -12.15
CA LEU A 36 2.33 -4.69 -13.07
C LEU A 36 2.83 -3.95 -14.30
N GLN A 37 3.06 -4.71 -15.37
CA GLN A 37 3.51 -4.15 -16.64
C GLN A 37 2.32 -3.74 -17.50
N VAL A 38 2.25 -2.45 -17.80
CA VAL A 38 1.28 -1.83 -18.70
C VAL A 38 1.95 -1.66 -20.06
N ASN A 39 1.34 -2.23 -21.10
CA ASN A 39 1.76 -2.01 -22.48
C ASN A 39 0.81 -1.01 -23.15
N PHE A 40 1.31 0.19 -23.45
CA PHE A 40 0.51 1.28 -23.98
C PHE A 40 0.07 1.06 -25.43
N GLU A 41 0.83 0.30 -26.22
CA GLU A 41 0.43 -0.06 -27.59
C GLU A 41 -0.74 -1.04 -27.58
N ARG A 42 -0.68 -2.06 -26.71
CA ARG A 42 -1.79 -3.01 -26.54
C ARG A 42 -3.03 -2.37 -25.92
N ALA A 43 -2.84 -1.34 -25.09
CA ALA A 43 -3.93 -0.56 -24.52
C ALA A 43 -4.55 0.44 -25.52
N GLY A 44 -3.96 0.63 -26.71
CA GLY A 44 -4.42 1.59 -27.71
C GLY A 44 -4.16 3.05 -27.32
N TRP A 45 -3.16 3.32 -26.50
CA TRP A 45 -2.80 4.67 -26.05
C TRP A 45 -1.75 5.28 -26.98
N ASP A 46 -2.20 5.69 -28.17
CA ASP A 46 -1.32 6.19 -29.23
C ASP A 46 -0.70 7.56 -28.93
N PHE A 47 -1.23 8.29 -27.95
CA PHE A 47 -0.67 9.57 -27.50
C PHE A 47 0.62 9.42 -26.69
N ILE A 48 0.93 8.21 -26.21
CA ILE A 48 2.17 7.94 -25.45
C ILE A 48 3.28 7.53 -26.42
N ILE A 49 4.20 8.47 -26.63
CA ILE A 49 5.33 8.30 -27.54
C ILE A 49 6.36 7.32 -26.95
N ALA A 50 6.71 7.48 -25.67
CA ALA A 50 7.60 6.59 -24.93
C ALA A 50 7.39 6.73 -23.41
N PRO A 51 7.69 5.67 -22.61
CA PRO A 51 8.03 4.31 -23.03
C PRO A 51 6.81 3.56 -23.58
N LYS A 52 7.01 2.42 -24.26
CA LYS A 52 5.91 1.54 -24.72
C LYS A 52 5.41 0.59 -23.64
N LEU A 53 6.29 0.26 -22.70
CA LEU A 53 6.03 -0.62 -21.56
C LEU A 53 6.37 0.13 -20.27
N TYR A 54 5.47 0.09 -19.29
CA TYR A 54 5.63 0.74 -18.00
C TYR A 54 5.35 -0.23 -16.85
N ASP A 55 6.30 -0.40 -15.93
CA ASP A 55 6.09 -1.15 -14.68
C ASP A 55 5.45 -0.22 -13.65
N ALA A 56 4.12 -0.24 -13.59
CA ALA A 56 3.35 0.63 -12.71
C ALA A 56 3.49 0.24 -11.24
N GLN A 57 3.75 -1.04 -10.97
CA GLN A 57 3.72 -1.67 -9.64
C GLN A 57 2.35 -1.51 -8.95
N MET A 58 1.87 -2.57 -8.32
CA MET A 58 0.55 -2.59 -7.70
C MET A 58 0.60 -3.23 -6.32
N CYS A 59 0.04 -2.56 -5.31
CA CYS A 59 -0.14 -3.14 -3.99
C CYS A 59 -1.42 -3.99 -3.96
N SER A 60 -1.33 -5.20 -3.42
CA SER A 60 -2.48 -6.10 -3.25
C SER A 60 -2.31 -6.99 -2.03
N GLY A 61 -3.41 -7.43 -1.43
CA GLY A 61 -3.44 -8.25 -0.21
C GLY A 61 -3.96 -7.50 1.01
N GLU A 62 -4.09 -8.21 2.13
CA GLU A 62 -4.72 -7.68 3.34
C GLU A 62 -3.69 -7.05 4.29
N CYS A 63 -4.01 -5.87 4.82
CA CYS A 63 -3.23 -5.25 5.88
C CYS A 63 -3.71 -5.76 7.24
N ARG A 64 -2.81 -6.37 8.02
CA ARG A 64 -3.11 -6.71 9.41
C ARG A 64 -3.14 -5.43 10.24
N LEU A 65 -4.24 -5.20 10.94
CA LEU A 65 -4.31 -4.14 11.93
C LEU A 65 -3.46 -4.56 13.14
N HIS A 66 -2.31 -3.91 13.33
CA HIS A 66 -1.55 -4.03 14.56
C HIS A 66 -2.28 -3.28 15.67
N HIS A 67 -3.17 -3.97 16.39
CA HIS A 67 -3.91 -3.37 17.50
C HIS A 67 -2.99 -3.09 18.69
N VAL A 68 -2.82 -1.81 19.02
CA VAL A 68 -2.36 -1.37 20.34
C VAL A 68 -3.62 -1.26 21.22
N SER A 69 -3.79 -2.20 22.15
CA SER A 69 -4.87 -2.30 23.13
C SER A 69 -6.23 -2.83 22.64
N THR A 70 -6.63 -3.93 23.26
CA THR A 70 -7.82 -4.77 23.05
C THR A 70 -9.17 -4.05 23.22
N PHE A 71 -9.19 -2.83 23.77
CA PHE A 71 -10.45 -2.13 24.11
C PHE A 71 -11.12 -1.38 22.94
N LEU A 72 -10.40 -1.04 21.87
CA LEU A 72 -10.96 -0.27 20.74
C LEU A 72 -11.49 -1.13 19.59
N ILE A 73 -11.25 -2.44 19.61
CA ILE A 73 -11.60 -3.38 18.53
C ILE A 73 -13.13 -3.48 18.32
N ILE A 74 -13.90 -3.54 19.41
CA ILE A 74 -15.36 -3.75 19.35
C ILE A 74 -16.08 -2.58 18.65
N LEU A 75 -15.55 -1.35 18.74
CA LEU A 75 -16.14 -0.18 18.08
C LEU A 75 -15.83 -0.10 16.58
N VAL A 76 -14.64 -0.55 16.16
CA VAL A 76 -14.21 -0.45 14.74
C VAL A 76 -14.76 -1.61 13.89
N LEU A 77 -14.86 -2.82 14.43
CA LEU A 77 -15.39 -3.98 13.68
C LEU A 77 -16.88 -3.82 13.33
N ASN A 78 -17.66 -3.08 14.13
CA ASN A 78 -19.05 -2.77 13.80
C ASN A 78 -19.21 -1.79 12.63
N PHE A 79 -18.17 -1.02 12.28
CA PHE A 79 -18.22 -0.04 11.18
C PHE A 79 -17.80 -0.64 9.84
N ARG A 80 -16.86 -1.59 9.84
CA ARG A 80 -16.25 -2.13 8.60
C ARG A 80 -17.07 -3.20 7.88
N TYR A 81 -18.17 -3.68 8.47
CA TYR A 81 -19.07 -4.65 7.83
C TYR A 81 -19.97 -4.02 6.75
N HIS A 82 -19.98 -2.68 6.60
CA HIS A 82 -20.94 -2.00 5.74
C HIS A 82 -20.38 -1.53 4.37
N ASP A 83 -19.08 -1.68 4.09
CA ASP A 83 -18.44 -1.05 2.91
C ASP A 83 -18.04 -2.00 1.74
N GLU A 84 -18.18 -3.33 1.84
CA GLU A 84 -17.66 -4.26 0.81
C GLU A 84 -18.72 -4.84 -0.17
N ASP A 85 -20.02 -4.64 0.04
CA ASP A 85 -21.05 -5.31 -0.79
C ASP A 85 -21.56 -4.48 -2.00
N GLU A 86 -21.20 -3.19 -2.15
CA GLU A 86 -21.86 -2.33 -3.16
C GLU A 86 -21.14 -2.27 -4.54
N TYR A 87 -19.97 -2.90 -4.71
CA TYR A 87 -19.22 -2.83 -5.97
C TYR A 87 -19.35 -4.05 -6.91
N PHE A 88 -19.93 -5.17 -6.46
CA PHE A 88 -20.03 -6.40 -7.28
C PHE A 88 -21.40 -6.62 -7.96
N GLU A 89 -22.49 -5.98 -7.51
CA GLU A 89 -23.80 -6.09 -8.18
C GLU A 89 -24.04 -5.08 -9.31
N ALA A 90 -23.14 -4.12 -9.54
CA ALA A 90 -23.31 -3.14 -10.62
C ALA A 90 -22.82 -3.60 -12.01
N ASN A 91 -22.28 -4.82 -12.15
CA ASN A 91 -21.79 -5.37 -13.43
C ASN A 91 -22.14 -6.86 -13.65
N ALA A 92 -23.28 -7.32 -13.16
CA ALA A 92 -23.88 -8.61 -13.50
C ALA A 92 -25.05 -8.44 -14.47
#